data_AF-A0A6B2SS81-F1
#
_entry.id   AF-A0A6B2SS81-F1
#
_cell.length_a   1.000
_cell.length_b   1.000
_cell.length_c   1.000
_cell.angle_alpha   90.00
_cell.angle_beta   90.00
_cell.angle_gamma   90.00
#
_symmetry.space_group_name_H-M   'P 1'
#
loop_
_entity.id
_entity.type
_entity.pdbx_description
1 polymer ?
#
loop_
_entity_poly.entity_id
_entity_poly.type
_entity_poly.pdbx_seq_one_letter_code
_entity_poly.pdbx_strand_id
1 'polypeptide(L)'
;MGAKGKSDLSIPLTDLEDYGSRLRSIKTRMNRTKKTFESYKDDIGDGGVYDSLDDFESNWEDGREDIGQQLDQLADLSDAVVREFKKLEDDLTKKINDAVKEKEGKGGGKGKDGGK
;
A
#
# COMPACT_ATOMS: atom_id res chain seq x y z
N MET A 1 -23.38 -22.24 -14.91
CA MET A 1 -23.54 -21.33 -13.76
C MET A 1 -22.32 -21.57 -12.88
N GLY A 2 -21.42 -20.67 -12.52
CA GLY A 2 -21.24 -19.22 -12.63
C GLY A 2 -20.05 -18.88 -11.68
N ALA A 3 -19.34 -17.78 -11.94
CA ALA A 3 -18.25 -17.22 -11.13
C ALA A 3 -16.87 -17.91 -11.20
N LYS A 4 -16.05 -17.53 -12.19
CA LYS A 4 -14.58 -17.71 -12.16
C LYS A 4 -13.82 -16.49 -12.67
N GLY A 5 -14.38 -15.30 -12.44
CA GLY A 5 -13.84 -14.02 -12.91
C GLY A 5 -13.74 -12.93 -11.84
N LYS A 6 -14.05 -13.26 -10.58
CA LYS A 6 -13.76 -12.40 -9.44
C LYS A 6 -12.64 -13.04 -8.65
N SER A 7 -11.65 -12.23 -8.31
CA SER A 7 -10.90 -12.30 -7.06
C SER A 7 -9.88 -13.43 -6.84
N ASP A 8 -9.02 -13.72 -7.82
CA ASP A 8 -7.73 -14.37 -7.48
C ASP A 8 -6.60 -13.34 -7.29
N LEU A 9 -6.70 -12.17 -7.93
CA LEU A 9 -5.72 -11.06 -7.80
C LEU A 9 -6.08 -10.06 -6.70
N SER A 10 -7.37 -9.89 -6.38
CA SER A 10 -7.79 -8.91 -5.38
C SER A 10 -7.38 -9.30 -3.95
N ILE A 11 -7.38 -10.58 -3.60
CA ILE A 11 -6.88 -11.05 -2.29
C ILE A 11 -5.36 -10.77 -2.17
N PRO A 12 -4.49 -11.14 -3.14
CA PRO A 12 -3.08 -10.76 -3.16
C PRO A 12 -2.82 -9.25 -3.12
N LEU A 13 -3.64 -8.43 -3.80
CA LEU A 13 -3.48 -6.98 -3.77
C LEU A 13 -3.84 -6.37 -2.41
N THR A 14 -4.91 -6.85 -1.78
CA THR A 14 -5.24 -6.46 -0.40
C THR A 14 -4.13 -6.86 0.57
N ASP A 15 -3.55 -8.06 0.42
CA ASP A 15 -2.42 -8.49 1.25
C ASP A 15 -1.19 -7.58 1.05
N LEU A 16 -0.98 -7.07 -0.17
CA LEU A 16 0.13 -6.16 -0.49
C LEU A 16 -0.10 -4.73 0.04
N GLU A 17 -1.34 -4.25 0.01
CA GLU A 17 -1.75 -2.98 0.67
C GLU A 17 -1.56 -3.06 2.20
N ASP A 18 -1.97 -4.18 2.78
CA ASP A 18 -1.78 -4.47 4.20
C ASP A 18 -0.30 -4.55 4.55
N TYR A 19 0.52 -5.14 3.68
CA TYR A 19 1.96 -5.23 3.87
C TYR A 19 2.62 -3.86 3.94
N GLY A 20 2.34 -2.95 3.00
CA GLY A 20 2.84 -1.57 3.05
C GLY A 20 2.43 -0.83 4.33
N SER A 21 1.20 -1.03 4.78
CA SER A 21 0.68 -0.46 6.04
C SER A 21 1.40 -1.02 7.27
N ARG A 22 1.70 -2.31 7.29
CA ARG A 22 2.45 -2.97 8.38
C ARG A 22 3.88 -2.44 8.47
N LEU A 23 4.57 -2.25 7.34
CA LEU A 23 5.92 -1.69 7.30
C LEU A 23 5.96 -0.27 7.90
N ARG A 24 5.02 0.60 7.52
CA ARG A 24 4.89 1.95 8.09
C ARG A 24 4.54 1.91 9.59
N SER A 25 3.77 0.91 10.03
CA SER A 25 3.48 0.69 11.46
C SER A 25 4.74 0.32 12.25
N ILE A 26 5.62 -0.53 11.70
CA ILE A 26 6.90 -0.90 12.32
C ILE A 26 7.77 0.36 12.51
N LYS A 27 7.93 1.17 11.47
CA LYS A 27 8.65 2.45 11.54
C LYS A 27 8.09 3.36 12.64
N THR A 28 6.77 3.47 12.73
CA THR A 28 6.10 4.26 13.77
C THR A 28 6.42 3.76 15.18
N ARG A 29 6.46 2.44 15.39
CA ARG A 29 6.82 1.85 16.69
C ARG A 29 8.28 2.10 17.06
N MET A 30 9.20 1.99 16.11
CA MET A 30 10.62 2.30 16.31
C MET A 30 10.82 3.77 16.73
N ASN A 31 10.08 4.70 16.12
CA ASN A 31 10.12 6.11 16.48
C ASN A 31 9.54 6.42 17.87
N ARG A 32 8.62 5.59 18.39
CA ARG A 32 8.13 5.73 19.77
C ARG A 32 9.20 5.39 20.80
N THR A 33 10.05 4.40 20.52
CA THR A 33 11.13 4.00 21.41
C THR A 33 12.10 5.16 21.70
N LYS A 34 12.41 6.02 20.71
CA LYS A 34 13.20 7.24 20.93
C LYS A 34 12.57 8.16 21.99
N LYS A 35 11.28 8.48 21.82
CA LYS A 35 10.53 9.32 22.77
C LYS A 35 10.52 8.74 24.19
N THR A 36 10.53 7.42 24.31
CA THR A 36 10.64 6.76 25.61
C THR A 36 11.99 7.01 26.28
N PHE A 37 13.10 6.91 25.54
CA PHE A 37 14.43 7.21 26.10
C PHE A 37 14.59 8.69 26.46
N GLU A 38 14.10 9.60 25.59
CA GLU A 38 14.06 11.04 25.89
C GLU A 38 13.30 11.32 27.21
N SER A 39 12.23 10.57 27.51
CA SER A 39 11.47 10.76 28.76
C SER A 39 12.22 10.33 30.03
N TYR A 40 13.14 9.37 29.94
CA TYR A 40 13.92 8.91 31.10
C TYR A 40 15.04 9.86 31.49
N LYS A 41 15.51 10.68 30.54
CA LYS A 41 16.52 11.72 30.77
C LYS A 41 16.10 12.70 31.87
N ASP A 42 14.84 13.10 31.88
CA ASP A 42 14.30 14.05 32.84
C ASP A 42 14.15 13.44 34.25
N ASP A 43 14.07 12.11 34.36
CA ASP A 43 13.76 11.40 35.60
C ASP A 43 15.01 10.87 36.36
N ILE A 44 16.12 10.59 35.67
CA ILE A 44 17.21 9.76 36.23
C ILE A 44 18.22 10.53 37.09
N GLY A 45 18.50 11.81 36.84
CA GLY A 45 19.33 12.67 37.70
C GLY A 45 20.79 12.25 37.95
N ASP A 46 21.25 11.11 37.42
CA ASP A 46 22.62 10.60 37.49
C ASP A 46 23.34 10.72 36.14
N GLY A 47 24.51 11.37 36.14
CA GLY A 47 25.26 11.67 34.92
C GLY A 47 25.79 10.44 34.17
N GLY A 48 26.17 9.37 34.88
CA GLY A 48 26.73 8.18 34.23
C GLY A 48 25.66 7.31 33.55
N VAL A 49 24.48 7.20 34.17
CA VAL A 49 23.33 6.54 33.54
C VAL A 49 22.81 7.37 32.37
N TYR A 50 22.80 8.70 32.51
CA TYR A 50 22.45 9.59 31.41
C TYR A 50 23.36 9.41 30.20
N ASP A 51 24.68 9.46 30.38
CA ASP A 51 25.65 9.29 29.29
C ASP A 51 25.48 7.93 28.57
N SER A 52 25.23 6.87 29.34
CA SER A 52 24.98 5.53 28.77
C SER A 52 23.68 5.45 27.96
N LEU A 53 22.65 6.19 28.38
CA LEU A 53 21.39 6.28 27.65
C LEU A 53 21.51 7.16 26.40
N ASP A 54 22.29 8.24 26.46
CA ASP A 54 22.58 9.14 25.34
C ASP A 54 23.36 8.41 24.23
N ASP A 55 24.38 7.63 24.60
CA ASP A 55 25.12 6.75 23.68
C ASP A 55 24.21 5.69 23.05
N PHE A 56 23.34 5.07 23.85
CA PHE A 56 22.37 4.10 23.34
C PHE A 56 21.39 4.76 22.37
N GLU A 57 20.83 5.92 22.74
CA GLU A 57 19.88 6.67 21.92
C GLU A 57 20.48 7.06 20.57
N SER A 58 21.72 7.57 20.56
CA SER A 58 22.44 7.98 19.35
C SER A 58 22.62 6.81 18.38
N ASN A 59 23.14 5.67 18.87
CA ASN A 59 23.31 4.47 18.04
C ASN A 59 21.96 3.89 17.57
N TRP A 60 20.92 3.98 18.42
CA TRP A 60 19.57 3.59 18.06
C TRP A 60 18.96 4.52 17.00
N GLU A 61 19.22 5.83 17.07
CA GLU A 61 18.78 6.82 16.09
C GLU A 61 19.37 6.56 14.70
N ASP A 62 20.67 6.31 14.63
CA ASP A 62 21.33 5.99 13.36
C ASP A 62 20.78 4.68 12.77
N GLY A 63 20.75 3.61 13.58
CA GLY A 63 20.26 2.31 13.12
C GLY A 63 18.77 2.33 12.70
N ARG A 64 17.93 3.08 13.42
CA ARG A 64 16.50 3.20 13.07
C ARG A 64 16.27 4.07 11.84
N GLU A 65 17.13 5.03 11.54
CA GLU A 65 17.02 5.86 10.35
C GLU A 65 17.20 4.99 9.10
N ASP A 66 18.26 4.20 9.04
CA ASP A 66 18.53 3.28 7.92
C ASP A 66 17.38 2.28 7.71
N ILE A 67 16.93 1.64 8.79
CA ILE A 67 15.79 0.71 8.74
C ILE A 67 14.52 1.45 8.31
N GLY A 68 14.29 2.66 8.80
CA GLY A 68 13.15 3.49 8.45
C GLY A 68 13.09 3.81 6.95
N GLN A 69 14.23 4.14 6.34
CA GLN A 69 14.33 4.39 4.90
C GLN A 69 14.03 3.13 4.09
N GLN A 70 14.57 1.98 4.50
CA GLN A 70 14.29 0.71 3.83
C GLN A 70 12.81 0.29 3.93
N LEU A 71 12.18 0.49 5.10
CA LEU A 71 10.77 0.22 5.30
C LEU A 71 9.88 1.10 4.40
N ASP A 72 10.23 2.38 4.24
CA ASP A 72 9.51 3.28 3.32
C ASP A 72 9.65 2.81 1.86
N GLN A 73 10.87 2.47 1.42
CA GLN A 73 11.10 1.99 0.06
C GLN A 73 10.30 0.72 -0.26
N LEU A 74 10.23 -0.22 0.69
CA LEU A 74 9.43 -1.44 0.54
C LEU A 74 7.93 -1.14 0.51
N ALA A 75 7.46 -0.20 1.33
CA ALA A 75 6.06 0.22 1.33
C ALA A 75 5.68 0.92 0.01
N ASP A 76 6.55 1.80 -0.49
CA ASP A 76 6.33 2.52 -1.75
C ASP A 76 6.34 1.60 -2.97
N LEU A 77 7.20 0.57 -2.96
CA LEU A 77 7.18 -0.49 -3.97
C LEU A 77 5.85 -1.26 -3.93
N SER A 78 5.39 -1.61 -2.74
CA SER A 78 4.11 -2.32 -2.55
C SER A 78 2.94 -1.48 -3.08
N ASP A 79 2.89 -0.19 -2.73
CA ASP A 79 1.88 0.74 -3.22
C ASP A 79 1.96 0.94 -4.74
N ALA A 80 3.18 0.95 -5.31
CA ALA A 80 3.37 1.05 -6.75
C ALA A 80 2.80 -0.16 -7.49
N VAL A 81 3.07 -1.37 -7.01
CA VAL A 81 2.52 -2.61 -7.58
C VAL A 81 0.99 -2.57 -7.53
N VAL A 82 0.41 -2.23 -6.36
CA VAL A 82 -1.04 -2.11 -6.20
C VAL A 82 -1.65 -1.12 -7.20
N ARG A 83 -1.03 0.05 -7.34
CA ARG A 83 -1.49 1.10 -8.26
C ARG A 83 -1.46 0.65 -9.72
N GLU A 84 -0.38 0.03 -10.16
CA GLU A 84 -0.26 -0.44 -11.56
C GLU A 84 -1.25 -1.57 -11.87
N PHE A 85 -1.50 -2.47 -10.91
CA PHE A 85 -2.53 -3.49 -11.07
C PHE A 85 -3.94 -2.90 -11.17
N LYS A 86 -4.31 -1.95 -10.30
CA LYS A 86 -5.63 -1.29 -10.37
C LYS A 86 -5.85 -0.58 -11.71
N LYS A 87 -4.82 0.09 -12.24
CA LYS A 87 -4.88 0.69 -13.58
C LYS A 87 -5.12 -0.35 -14.67
N LEU A 88 -4.42 -1.48 -14.61
CA LEU A 88 -4.59 -2.58 -15.57
C LEU A 88 -6.02 -3.14 -15.53
N GLU A 89 -6.59 -3.34 -14.33
CA GLU A 89 -7.97 -3.80 -14.15
C GLU A 89 -8.98 -2.79 -14.69
N ASP A 90 -8.79 -1.50 -14.42
CA ASP A 90 -9.65 -0.42 -14.93
C ASP A 90 -9.64 -0.37 -16.46
N ASP A 91 -8.46 -0.46 -17.07
CA ASP A 91 -8.30 -0.42 -18.52
C ASP A 91 -8.92 -1.66 -19.20
N LEU A 92 -8.76 -2.84 -18.59
CA LEU A 92 -9.40 -4.07 -19.08
C LEU A 92 -10.92 -3.97 -18.97
N THR A 93 -11.43 -3.46 -17.85
CA THR A 93 -12.86 -3.27 -17.61
C THR A 93 -13.46 -2.29 -18.62
N LYS A 94 -12.79 -1.17 -18.91
CA LYS A 94 -13.20 -0.22 -19.96
C LYS A 94 -13.27 -0.91 -21.33
N LYS A 95 -12.22 -1.63 -21.73
CA LYS A 95 -12.19 -2.35 -23.02
C LYS A 95 -13.33 -3.36 -23.15
N ILE A 96 -13.63 -4.10 -22.08
CA ILE A 96 -14.76 -5.05 -22.07
C ILE A 96 -16.08 -4.30 -22.23
N ASN A 97 -16.30 -3.23 -21.46
CA ASN A 97 -17.53 -2.44 -21.53
C ASN A 97 -17.72 -1.80 -22.91
N ASP A 98 -16.65 -1.29 -23.51
CA ASP A 98 -16.68 -0.69 -24.85
C ASP A 98 -16.97 -1.75 -25.92
N ALA A 99 -16.37 -2.94 -25.82
CA ALA A 99 -16.65 -4.06 -26.72
C ALA A 99 -18.10 -4.56 -26.61
N VAL A 100 -18.69 -4.58 -25.41
CA VAL A 100 -20.11 -4.92 -25.20
C VAL A 100 -21.01 -3.87 -25.85
N LYS A 101 -20.74 -2.58 -25.62
CA LYS A 101 -21.49 -1.48 -26.25
C LYS A 101 -21.42 -1.51 -27.78
N GLU A 102 -20.26 -1.83 -28.36
CA GLU A 102 -20.11 -1.95 -29.82
C GLU A 102 -20.98 -3.09 -30.39
N LYS A 103 -21.11 -4.20 -29.66
CA LYS A 103 -21.97 -5.32 -30.06
C LYS A 103 -23.46 -4.99 -29.94
N GLU A 104 -23.87 -4.21 -28.94
CA GLU A 104 -25.26 -3.76 -28.80
C GLU A 104 -25.63 -2.72 -29.88
N GLY A 105 -24.70 -1.84 -30.28
CA GLY A 105 -24.92 -0.86 -31.34
C GLY A 105 -25.05 -1.46 -32.76
N LYS A 106 -24.44 -2.62 -33.03
CA LYS A 106 -24.53 -3.30 -34.34
C LYS A 106 -25.79 -4.18 -34.51
N GLY A 107 -26.59 -4.38 -33.46
CA GLY A 107 -27.79 -5.23 -33.49
C GLY A 107 -29.14 -4.53 -33.77
N GLY A 108 -29.20 -3.19 -33.71
CA GLY A 108 -30.46 -2.43 -33.72
C GLY A 108 -30.95 -1.91 -35.08
N GLY A 109 -30.21 -2.15 -36.18
CA GLY A 109 -30.40 -1.43 -37.44
C GLY A 109 -30.78 -2.29 -38.64
N LYS A 110 -31.76 -3.21 -38.53
CA LYS A 110 -32.38 -3.79 -39.74
C LYS A 110 -33.80 -4.28 -39.48
N GLY A 111 -34.78 -3.46 -39.85
CA GLY A 111 -36.17 -3.89 -39.86
C GLY A 111 -37.18 -2.75 -39.94
N LYS A 112 -37.30 -2.13 -41.12
CA LYS A 112 -38.58 -1.72 -41.72
C LYS A 112 -38.30 -1.10 -43.09
N ASP A 113 -38.25 -1.98 -44.09
CA ASP A 113 -38.57 -1.64 -45.46
C ASP A 113 -39.85 -2.42 -45.83
N GLY A 114 -40.74 -1.76 -46.58
CA GLY A 114 -41.86 -2.37 -47.31
C GLY A 114 -43.16 -2.63 -46.54
N GLY A 115 -44.23 -1.87 -46.85
CA GLY A 115 -45.58 -2.31 -46.50
C GLY A 115 -46.74 -1.32 -46.68
N LYS A 116 -47.02 -0.96 -47.95
CA LYS A 116 -48.31 -0.51 -48.51
C LYS A 116 -48.79 0.92 -48.25
#